data_AF-I1GML1-F1
#
_entry.id   AF-I1GML1-F1
#
_cell.length_a   1.000
_cell.length_b   1.000
_cell.length_c   1.000
_cell.angle_alpha   90.00
_cell.angle_beta   90.00
_cell.angle_gamma   90.00
#
_symmetry.space_group_name_H-M   'P 1'
#
loop_
_entity.id
_entity.type
_entity.pdbx_description
1 polymer ?
#
loop_
_entity_poly.entity_id
_entity_poly.type
_entity_poly.pdbx_seq_one_letter_code
_entity_poly.pdbx_strand_id
1 'polypeptide(L)'
;MSAAATNVAVIGAGISGAVCASLLAARGVAVTLFDSGRGAGGRMAQRREVMDDGTELRFDHGAPYFTVSSDEVARVVSGWEARGLVAEWKAMFACFDREAGKFRDFDKEGTTKKYVGVPGMNSICKSLCLEDGVVARFGVTVGKMDWLQNGSSWSLTSLDGKDLGNFDYVVATDKNVASHKFSGLTGRPPPLDLSVFPNLSTMFQDIPVRPCFALMLAFSEPLAMVPVQGFSFYNSDSLSWAFCDSSKPGRVCLPPNSQSWVLRSTAEYASKVINNMGPRKPSADALAKVAEDLFKEFQATGLNIPQPIFIKAHRWSVF
;
A
#
# COMPACT_ATOMS: atom_id res chain seq x y z
N MET A 1 38.55 1.72 22.56
CA MET A 1 37.74 2.40 21.52
C MET A 1 36.43 1.65 21.44
N SER A 2 35.29 2.30 21.68
CA SER A 2 33.99 1.66 21.39
C SER A 2 33.97 1.34 19.90
N ALA A 3 33.67 0.10 19.52
CA ALA A 3 33.34 -0.18 18.12
C ALA A 3 32.22 0.80 17.73
N ALA A 4 32.35 1.46 16.57
CA ALA A 4 31.27 2.28 16.04
C ALA A 4 30.04 1.38 15.89
N ALA A 5 28.86 1.86 16.31
CA ALA A 5 27.63 1.08 16.18
C ALA A 5 27.40 0.78 14.69
N THR A 6 27.11 -0.48 14.37
CA THR A 6 26.77 -0.90 13.00
C THR A 6 25.66 -0.03 12.44
N ASN A 7 25.85 0.50 11.24
CA ASN A 7 24.94 1.43 10.60
C ASN A 7 24.33 0.81 9.33
N VAL A 8 22.99 0.74 9.27
CA VAL A 8 22.25 0.08 8.20
C VAL A 8 21.31 1.06 7.51
N ALA A 9 21.35 1.10 6.18
CA ALA A 9 20.32 1.75 5.39
C ALA A 9 19.21 0.76 5.02
N VAL A 10 17.95 1.15 5.26
CA VAL A 10 16.77 0.39 4.81
C VAL A 10 16.07 1.18 3.71
N ILE A 11 15.89 0.58 2.53
CA ILE A 11 15.24 1.23 1.39
C ILE A 11 13.79 0.74 1.30
N GLY A 12 12.86 1.63 1.62
CA GLY A 12 11.41 1.43 1.65
C GLY A 12 10.82 1.50 3.06
N ALA A 13 9.79 2.32 3.24
CA ALA A 13 8.95 2.47 4.46
C ALA A 13 7.63 1.70 4.36
N GLY A 14 7.56 0.68 3.50
CA GLY A 14 6.50 -0.32 3.56
C GLY A 14 6.64 -1.21 4.80
N ILE A 15 5.68 -2.11 5.03
CA ILE A 15 5.68 -2.98 6.22
C ILE A 15 6.98 -3.77 6.38
N SER A 16 7.53 -4.31 5.29
CA SER A 16 8.79 -5.07 5.34
C SER A 16 9.96 -4.22 5.84
N GLY A 17 10.12 -3.01 5.32
CA GLY A 17 11.19 -2.11 5.74
C GLY A 17 10.97 -1.52 7.13
N ALA A 18 9.74 -1.18 7.49
CA ALA A 18 9.40 -0.67 8.82
C ALA A 18 9.65 -1.73 9.91
N VAL A 19 9.25 -2.99 9.68
CA VAL A 19 9.53 -4.11 10.58
C VAL A 19 11.04 -4.39 10.64
N CYS A 20 11.73 -4.43 9.50
CA CYS A 20 13.18 -4.62 9.47
C CYS A 20 13.92 -3.55 10.28
N ALA A 21 13.61 -2.27 10.05
CA ALA A 21 14.23 -1.16 10.77
C ALA A 21 13.98 -1.23 12.28
N SER A 22 12.72 -1.45 12.69
CA SER A 22 12.36 -1.59 14.10
C SER A 22 13.09 -2.76 14.77
N LEU A 23 13.16 -3.92 14.13
CA LEU A 23 13.84 -5.10 14.68
C LEU A 23 15.36 -4.94 14.78
N LEU A 24 15.98 -4.25 13.83
CA LEU A 24 17.41 -3.92 13.87
C LEU A 24 17.69 -2.91 14.99
N ALA A 25 16.91 -1.84 15.06
CA ALA A 25 17.05 -0.80 16.07
C ALA A 25 16.86 -1.33 17.50
N ALA A 26 15.89 -2.23 17.71
CA ALA A 26 15.69 -2.92 19.00
C ALA A 26 16.89 -3.77 19.45
N ARG A 27 17.83 -4.08 18.54
CA ARG A 27 19.09 -4.79 18.82
C ARG A 27 20.31 -3.85 18.89
N GLY A 28 20.09 -2.54 18.94
CA GLY A 28 21.15 -1.54 19.06
C GLY A 28 21.86 -1.18 17.75
N VAL A 29 21.32 -1.61 16.60
CA VAL A 29 21.84 -1.22 15.28
C VAL A 29 21.31 0.18 14.94
N ALA A 30 22.18 1.08 14.47
CA ALA A 30 21.75 2.38 13.98
C ALA A 30 21.10 2.21 12.60
N VAL A 31 19.85 2.63 12.43
CA VAL A 31 19.12 2.45 11.17
C VAL A 31 18.71 3.79 10.58
N THR A 32 19.06 4.01 9.32
CA THR A 32 18.44 5.08 8.51
C THR A 32 17.52 4.46 7.47
N LEU A 33 16.23 4.80 7.54
CA LEU A 33 15.24 4.31 6.59
C LEU A 33 14.93 5.39 5.55
N PHE A 34 14.93 5.05 4.27
CA PHE A 34 14.62 5.96 3.17
C PHE A 34 13.38 5.52 2.42
N ASP A 35 12.47 6.45 2.10
CA ASP A 35 11.32 6.18 1.24
C ASP A 35 10.99 7.36 0.33
N SER A 36 10.61 7.05 -0.92
CA SER A 36 10.26 8.05 -1.93
C SER A 36 8.91 8.70 -1.67
N GLY A 37 8.01 8.03 -0.97
CA GLY A 37 6.74 8.53 -0.50
C GLY A 37 6.92 9.58 0.59
N ARG A 38 5.93 10.46 0.73
CA ARG A 38 5.93 11.54 1.75
C ARG A 38 5.65 11.04 3.17
N GLY A 39 5.58 9.74 3.39
CA GLY A 39 5.31 9.13 4.68
C GLY A 39 5.29 7.60 4.59
N ALA A 40 5.30 6.94 5.75
CA ALA A 40 5.33 5.49 5.83
C ALA A 40 4.04 4.82 5.34
N GLY A 41 4.17 3.56 4.92
CA GLY A 41 3.06 2.67 4.59
C GLY A 41 3.27 1.91 3.28
N GLY A 42 3.84 2.54 2.25
CA GLY A 42 3.90 1.93 0.91
C GLY A 42 2.50 1.48 0.45
N ARG A 43 2.33 0.18 0.17
CA ARG A 43 1.00 -0.41 -0.16
C ARG A 43 0.02 -0.47 1.02
N MET A 44 0.44 -0.11 2.23
CA MET A 44 -0.44 0.09 3.39
C MET A 44 -0.76 1.57 3.60
N ALA A 45 -0.35 2.46 2.70
CA ALA A 45 -0.59 3.90 2.81
C ALA A 45 -2.09 4.24 2.85
N GLN A 46 -2.43 5.19 3.70
CA GLN A 46 -3.75 5.82 3.70
C GLN A 46 -3.70 7.09 2.83
N ARG A 47 -4.62 7.20 1.89
CA ARG A 47 -4.81 8.38 1.06
C ARG A 47 -5.61 9.42 1.82
N ARG A 48 -5.15 10.67 1.84
CA ARG A 48 -5.92 11.85 2.32
C ARG A 48 -6.36 12.66 1.11
N GLU A 49 -7.62 13.04 1.10
CA GLU A 49 -8.25 13.90 0.10
C GLU A 49 -9.05 14.97 0.82
N VAL A 50 -9.19 16.15 0.23
CA VAL A 50 -9.92 17.29 0.79
C VAL A 50 -10.95 17.70 -0.25
N MET A 51 -12.22 17.73 0.16
CA MET A 51 -13.33 18.20 -0.68
C MET A 51 -13.36 19.73 -0.75
N ASP A 52 -14.14 20.28 -1.69
CA ASP A 52 -14.23 21.73 -1.91
C ASP A 52 -14.76 22.49 -0.68
N ASP A 53 -15.56 21.84 0.16
CA ASP A 53 -16.08 22.38 1.43
C ASP A 53 -15.08 22.26 2.60
N GLY A 54 -13.88 21.74 2.35
CA GLY A 54 -12.83 21.53 3.35
C GLY A 54 -12.91 20.20 4.10
N THR A 55 -13.91 19.35 3.83
CA THR A 55 -14.05 18.05 4.47
C THR A 55 -12.87 17.14 4.12
N GLU A 56 -12.21 16.58 5.13
CA GLU A 56 -11.13 15.61 4.94
C GLU A 56 -11.64 14.18 4.83
N LEU A 57 -11.30 13.51 3.73
CA LEU A 57 -11.56 12.09 3.51
C LEU A 57 -10.26 11.28 3.60
N ARG A 58 -10.37 10.06 4.14
CA ARG A 58 -9.26 9.14 4.32
C ARG A 58 -9.64 7.77 3.80
N PHE A 59 -8.74 7.17 3.00
CA PHE A 59 -8.96 5.87 2.37
C PHE A 59 -7.75 4.94 2.54
N ASP A 60 -7.96 3.75 3.07
CA ASP A 60 -6.97 2.67 2.95
C ASP A 60 -7.02 2.07 1.52
N HIS A 61 -6.55 2.86 0.56
CA HIS A 61 -6.62 2.54 -0.87
C HIS A 61 -5.72 1.37 -1.30
N GLY A 62 -4.82 0.90 -0.42
CA GLY A 62 -3.84 -0.15 -0.68
C GLY A 62 -4.24 -1.49 -0.08
N ALA A 63 -3.61 -1.96 1.01
CA ALA A 63 -3.99 -3.18 1.72
C ALA A 63 -5.30 -2.96 2.50
N PRO A 64 -6.33 -3.81 2.36
CA PRO A 64 -7.64 -3.54 2.97
C PRO A 64 -7.68 -4.00 4.43
N TYR A 65 -7.10 -5.16 4.69
CA TYR A 65 -6.88 -5.84 5.96
C TYR A 65 -5.75 -6.85 5.76
N PHE A 66 -5.30 -7.48 6.83
CA PHE A 66 -4.45 -8.66 6.76
C PHE A 66 -4.97 -9.74 7.71
N THR A 67 -4.62 -10.98 7.42
CA THR A 67 -4.89 -12.14 8.27
C THR A 67 -3.56 -12.68 8.80
N VAL A 68 -3.62 -13.44 9.89
CA VAL A 68 -2.44 -14.04 10.50
C VAL A 68 -2.60 -15.55 10.54
N SER A 69 -1.64 -16.26 9.97
CA SER A 69 -1.59 -17.73 9.94
C SER A 69 -0.33 -18.32 10.58
N SER A 70 0.66 -17.49 10.91
CA SER A 70 1.91 -17.89 11.57
C SER A 70 1.89 -17.46 13.03
N ASP A 71 2.25 -18.38 13.93
CA ASP A 71 2.35 -18.11 15.38
C ASP A 71 3.39 -17.04 15.70
N GLU A 72 4.47 -16.97 14.91
CA GLU A 72 5.49 -15.93 15.07
C GLU A 72 4.92 -14.56 14.74
N VAL A 73 4.20 -14.46 13.62
CA VAL A 73 3.52 -13.20 13.22
C VAL A 73 2.40 -12.86 14.21
N ALA A 74 1.69 -13.87 14.75
CA ALA A 74 0.65 -13.65 15.74
C ALA A 74 1.19 -12.97 17.01
N ARG A 75 2.36 -13.38 17.50
CA ARG A 75 3.00 -12.72 18.64
C ARG A 75 3.32 -11.25 18.36
N VAL A 76 3.84 -10.95 17.17
CA VAL A 76 4.13 -9.57 16.75
C VAL A 76 2.84 -8.74 16.68
N VAL A 77 1.79 -9.28 16.07
CA VAL A 77 0.49 -8.60 15.91
C VAL A 77 -0.21 -8.39 17.25
N SER A 78 -0.13 -9.34 18.19
CA SER A 78 -0.63 -9.15 19.56
C SER A 78 0.09 -8.01 20.28
N GLY A 79 1.40 -7.85 20.07
CA GLY A 79 2.16 -6.71 20.58
C GLY A 79 1.69 -5.38 19.97
N TRP A 80 1.35 -5.37 18.68
CA TRP A 80 0.76 -4.19 18.03
C TRP A 80 -0.66 -3.89 18.53
N GLU A 81 -1.47 -4.91 18.79
CA GLU A 81 -2.84 -4.78 19.31
C GLU A 81 -2.83 -4.20 20.73
N ALA A 82 -1.95 -4.70 21.61
CA ALA A 82 -1.76 -4.18 22.96
C ALA A 82 -1.32 -2.70 22.98
N ARG A 83 -0.63 -2.24 21.92
CA ARG A 83 -0.24 -0.84 21.71
C ARG A 83 -1.31 0.00 21.00
N GLY A 84 -2.44 -0.58 20.62
CA GLY A 84 -3.51 0.09 19.87
C GLY A 84 -3.15 0.42 18.41
N LEU A 85 -2.09 -0.18 17.85
CA LEU A 85 -1.67 0.05 16.46
C LEU A 85 -2.53 -0.70 15.45
N VAL A 86 -3.12 -1.82 15.88
CA VAL A 86 -4.02 -2.66 15.09
C VAL A 86 -5.23 -3.03 15.91
N ALA A 87 -6.33 -3.35 15.23
CA ALA A 87 -7.52 -3.93 15.82
C ALA A 87 -8.16 -4.94 14.87
N GLU A 88 -8.92 -5.88 15.43
CA GLU A 88 -9.79 -6.75 14.65
C GLU A 88 -10.90 -5.95 13.97
N TRP A 89 -11.03 -6.07 12.65
CA TRP A 89 -12.16 -5.59 11.89
C TRP A 89 -13.26 -6.64 11.88
N LYS A 90 -14.21 -6.49 12.81
CA LYS A 90 -15.40 -7.33 12.92
C LYS A 90 -16.40 -6.99 11.81
N ALA A 91 -16.17 -7.53 10.63
CA ALA A 91 -16.94 -7.27 9.42
C ALA A 91 -17.49 -8.56 8.81
N MET A 92 -18.71 -8.45 8.29
CA MET A 92 -19.31 -9.50 7.46
C MET A 92 -18.83 -9.34 6.02
N PHE A 93 -18.42 -10.45 5.42
CA PHE A 93 -18.00 -10.52 4.03
C PHE A 93 -18.90 -11.48 3.24
N ALA A 94 -18.99 -11.28 1.93
CA ALA A 94 -19.73 -12.16 1.03
C ALA A 94 -19.11 -12.17 -0.38
N CYS A 95 -19.72 -12.94 -1.28
CA CYS A 95 -19.47 -12.91 -2.72
C CYS A 95 -20.71 -12.33 -3.42
N PHE A 96 -20.54 -11.35 -4.29
CA PHE A 96 -21.62 -10.82 -5.12
C PHE A 96 -21.57 -11.43 -6.52
N ASP A 97 -22.59 -12.18 -6.89
CA ASP A 97 -22.74 -12.75 -8.23
C ASP A 97 -23.37 -11.71 -9.15
N ARG A 98 -22.57 -11.20 -10.11
CA ARG A 98 -22.99 -10.15 -11.05
C ARG A 98 -24.09 -10.59 -11.99
N GLU A 99 -24.10 -11.86 -12.39
CA GLU A 99 -25.07 -12.38 -13.35
C GLU A 99 -26.41 -12.64 -12.66
N ALA A 100 -26.37 -13.22 -11.45
CA ALA A 100 -27.58 -13.46 -10.66
C ALA A 100 -28.11 -12.21 -9.93
N GLY A 101 -27.29 -11.16 -9.79
CA GLY A 101 -27.63 -9.93 -9.07
C GLY A 101 -27.83 -10.13 -7.57
N LYS A 102 -27.11 -11.08 -6.95
CA LYS A 102 -27.36 -11.52 -5.56
C LYS A 102 -26.07 -11.78 -4.79
N PHE A 103 -26.12 -11.56 -3.48
CA PHE A 103 -25.07 -11.98 -2.55
C PHE A 103 -25.20 -13.47 -2.22
N ARG A 104 -24.05 -14.13 -2.10
CA ARG A 104 -23.88 -15.54 -1.71
C ARG A 104 -22.61 -15.70 -0.87
N ASP A 105 -22.35 -16.91 -0.37
CA ASP A 105 -21.09 -17.27 0.31
C ASP A 105 -20.71 -16.32 1.47
N PHE A 106 -21.66 -16.00 2.35
CA PHE A 106 -21.43 -15.14 3.50
C PHE A 106 -20.44 -15.78 4.48
N ASP A 107 -19.49 -14.98 4.99
CA ASP A 107 -18.54 -15.39 6.01
C ASP A 107 -19.27 -15.90 7.25
N LYS A 108 -18.86 -17.06 7.76
CA LYS A 108 -19.35 -17.58 9.03
C LYS A 108 -18.72 -16.80 10.19
N GLU A 109 -19.48 -16.58 11.26
CA GLU A 109 -18.97 -16.04 12.51
C GLU A 109 -17.82 -16.92 13.04
N GLY A 110 -16.76 -16.30 13.57
CA GLY A 110 -15.60 -17.01 14.12
C GLY A 110 -14.56 -17.49 13.10
N THR A 111 -14.67 -17.06 11.83
CA THR A 111 -13.60 -17.25 10.82
C THR A 111 -12.32 -16.48 11.17
N THR A 112 -11.24 -16.71 10.41
CA THR A 112 -9.93 -16.07 10.60
C THR A 112 -10.04 -14.56 10.81
N LYS A 113 -9.49 -14.08 11.93
CA LYS A 113 -9.48 -12.65 12.29
C LYS A 113 -8.87 -11.81 11.18
N LYS A 114 -9.56 -10.72 10.83
CA LYS A 114 -9.11 -9.71 9.88
C LYS A 114 -8.61 -8.51 10.67
N TYR A 115 -7.34 -8.17 10.54
CA TYR A 115 -6.73 -7.05 11.25
C TYR A 115 -6.57 -5.85 10.34
N VAL A 116 -6.71 -4.66 10.94
CA VAL A 116 -6.46 -3.39 10.28
C VAL A 116 -5.63 -2.48 11.19
N GLY A 117 -4.81 -1.62 10.60
CA GLY A 117 -4.15 -0.55 11.36
C GLY A 117 -5.16 0.48 11.89
N VAL A 118 -4.86 1.14 13.01
CA VAL A 118 -5.71 2.15 13.66
C VAL A 118 -4.91 3.45 13.93
N PRO A 119 -5.42 4.65 13.59
CA PRO A 119 -6.71 4.94 12.91
C PRO A 119 -6.71 4.67 11.40
N GLY A 120 -5.58 4.25 10.82
CA GLY A 120 -5.46 3.92 9.40
C GLY A 120 -4.51 2.76 9.17
N MET A 121 -4.56 2.13 8.00
CA MET A 121 -3.70 0.97 7.72
C MET A 121 -2.20 1.30 7.84
N ASN A 122 -1.81 2.54 7.54
CA ASN A 122 -0.41 2.96 7.63
C ASN A 122 0.08 3.27 9.04
N SER A 123 -0.80 3.29 10.05
CA SER A 123 -0.39 3.56 11.44
C SER A 123 0.65 2.59 11.96
N ILE A 124 0.58 1.32 11.51
CA ILE A 124 1.55 0.28 11.86
C ILE A 124 2.95 0.72 11.40
N CYS A 125 3.10 0.98 10.11
CA CYS A 125 4.38 1.39 9.54
C CYS A 125 4.88 2.72 10.13
N LYS A 126 3.97 3.69 10.36
CA LYS A 126 4.32 4.97 10.99
C LYS A 126 4.91 4.78 12.38
N SER A 127 4.25 3.97 13.23
CA SER A 127 4.73 3.73 14.58
C SER A 127 6.09 3.03 14.59
N LEU A 128 6.29 2.04 13.71
CA LEU A 128 7.56 1.31 13.61
C LEU A 128 8.70 2.19 13.12
N CYS A 129 8.43 3.16 12.25
CA CYS A 129 9.41 4.16 11.79
C CYS A 129 9.77 5.21 12.86
N LEU A 130 9.05 5.24 13.99
CA LEU A 130 9.28 6.18 15.11
C LEU A 130 9.91 5.49 16.33
N GLU A 131 10.25 4.21 16.24
CA GLU A 131 10.94 3.48 17.31
C GLU A 131 12.34 4.07 17.52
N ASP A 132 12.80 4.02 18.77
CA ASP A 132 14.14 4.50 19.14
C ASP A 132 15.22 3.77 18.32
N GLY A 133 16.16 4.54 17.76
CA GLY A 133 17.21 4.03 16.89
C GLY A 133 16.87 3.99 15.39
N VAL A 134 15.63 4.33 15.00
CA VAL A 134 15.22 4.48 13.59
C VAL A 134 15.20 5.96 13.19
N VAL A 135 15.98 6.33 12.18
CA VAL A 135 15.92 7.64 11.52
C VAL A 135 15.24 7.50 10.17
N ALA A 136 13.94 7.79 10.11
CA ALA A 136 13.16 7.72 8.87
C ALA A 136 13.23 9.02 8.06
N ARG A 137 13.58 8.92 6.78
CA ARG A 137 13.67 10.02 5.79
C ARG A 137 12.69 9.78 4.64
N PHE A 138 11.61 10.53 4.64
CA PHE A 138 10.55 10.47 3.63
C PHE A 138 10.77 11.50 2.51
N GLY A 139 10.17 11.26 1.34
CA GLY A 139 10.37 12.09 0.15
C GLY A 139 11.78 11.97 -0.44
N VAL A 140 12.52 10.93 -0.05
CA VAL A 140 13.90 10.68 -0.49
C VAL A 140 13.91 9.41 -1.33
N THR A 141 13.98 9.59 -2.65
CA THR A 141 14.23 8.48 -3.57
C THR A 141 15.72 8.21 -3.61
N VAL A 142 16.17 7.03 -3.19
CA VAL A 142 17.55 6.59 -3.45
C VAL A 142 17.69 6.38 -4.96
N GLY A 143 18.70 7.00 -5.55
CA GLY A 143 18.96 6.99 -6.99
C GLY A 143 20.22 6.23 -7.39
N LYS A 144 21.16 6.01 -6.46
CA LYS A 144 22.40 5.27 -6.70
C LYS A 144 22.89 4.58 -5.42
N MET A 145 23.43 3.38 -5.58
CA MET A 145 24.05 2.56 -4.53
C MET A 145 25.42 2.08 -5.01
N ASP A 146 26.50 2.57 -4.42
CA ASP A 146 27.87 2.16 -4.79
C ASP A 146 28.58 1.51 -3.60
N TRP A 147 29.28 0.39 -3.84
CA TRP A 147 30.19 -0.18 -2.84
C TRP A 147 31.54 0.52 -2.89
N LEU A 148 31.93 1.15 -1.78
CA LEU A 148 33.23 1.78 -1.61
C LEU A 148 34.21 0.79 -0.98
N GLN A 149 35.19 0.33 -1.76
CA GLN A 149 36.23 -0.56 -1.24
C GLN A 149 37.06 0.11 -0.14
N ASN A 150 37.39 1.39 -0.33
CA ASN A 150 38.12 2.22 0.64
C ASN A 150 37.18 2.66 1.76
N GLY A 151 36.87 1.74 2.67
CA GLY A 151 35.96 1.96 3.79
C GLY A 151 34.97 0.81 4.01
N SER A 152 34.94 -0.18 3.11
CA SER A 152 34.04 -1.34 3.19
C SER A 152 32.61 -0.96 3.53
N SER A 153 32.07 0.02 2.80
CA SER A 153 30.74 0.59 3.05
C SER A 153 30.01 0.90 1.75
N TRP A 154 28.68 0.96 1.85
CA TRP A 154 27.78 1.41 0.81
C TRP A 154 27.60 2.91 0.86
N SER A 155 27.88 3.59 -0.25
CA SER A 155 27.56 5.00 -0.47
C SER A 155 26.20 5.12 -1.16
N LEU A 156 25.29 5.89 -0.55
CA LEU A 156 23.96 6.14 -1.11
C LEU A 156 23.83 7.57 -1.61
N THR A 157 23.25 7.73 -2.79
CA THR A 157 22.94 9.05 -3.37
C THR A 157 21.47 9.09 -3.75
N SER A 158 20.81 10.22 -3.47
CA SER A 158 19.42 10.42 -3.86
C SER A 158 19.27 10.60 -5.37
N LEU A 159 18.04 10.46 -5.86
CA LEU A 159 17.71 10.68 -7.26
C LEU A 159 18.00 12.12 -7.71
N ASP A 160 17.94 13.11 -6.82
CA ASP A 160 18.34 14.50 -7.11
C ASP A 160 19.85 14.77 -6.93
N GLY A 161 20.66 13.75 -6.62
CA GLY A 161 22.12 13.85 -6.56
C GLY A 161 22.69 14.26 -5.20
N LYS A 162 21.88 14.29 -4.14
CA LYS A 162 22.34 14.58 -2.78
C LYS A 162 22.97 13.34 -2.14
N ASP A 163 24.05 13.55 -1.42
CA ASP A 163 24.66 12.51 -0.58
C ASP A 163 23.69 12.13 0.56
N LEU A 164 23.46 10.83 0.72
CA LEU A 164 22.61 10.27 1.77
C LEU A 164 23.44 9.60 2.88
N GLY A 165 24.75 9.48 2.69
CA GLY A 165 25.71 8.93 3.64
C GLY A 165 26.21 7.53 3.29
N ASN A 166 27.12 7.05 4.15
CA ASN A 166 27.75 5.73 4.05
C ASN A 166 27.20 4.77 5.11
N PHE A 167 27.01 3.51 4.71
CA PHE A 167 26.38 2.47 5.54
C PHE A 167 27.17 1.16 5.46
N ASP A 168 27.25 0.41 6.55
CA ASP A 168 27.89 -0.90 6.55
C ASP A 168 27.08 -1.90 5.72
N TYR A 169 25.75 -1.80 5.80
CA TYR A 169 24.81 -2.66 5.08
C TYR A 169 23.64 -1.87 4.49
N VAL A 170 23.09 -2.41 3.40
CA VAL A 170 21.83 -1.93 2.81
C VAL A 170 20.83 -3.06 2.74
N VAL A 171 19.61 -2.81 3.21
CA VAL A 171 18.46 -3.71 3.07
C VAL A 171 17.48 -3.08 2.09
N ALA A 172 17.36 -3.66 0.89
CA ALA A 172 16.33 -3.28 -0.07
C ALA A 172 15.05 -4.08 0.18
N THR A 173 13.92 -3.41 0.40
CA THR A 173 12.65 -4.07 0.77
C THR A 173 11.65 -4.18 -0.38
N ASP A 174 12.06 -3.75 -1.58
CA ASP A 174 11.26 -3.82 -2.79
C ASP A 174 12.17 -3.95 -4.02
N LYS A 175 11.68 -4.61 -5.08
CA LYS A 175 12.46 -4.88 -6.29
C LYS A 175 12.73 -3.64 -7.15
N ASN A 176 12.07 -2.51 -6.88
CA ASN A 176 12.27 -1.28 -7.64
C ASN A 176 13.71 -0.73 -7.55
N VAL A 177 14.49 -1.11 -6.54
CA VAL A 177 15.91 -0.73 -6.44
C VAL A 177 16.76 -1.23 -7.61
N ALA A 178 16.28 -2.23 -8.36
CA ALA A 178 17.04 -2.88 -9.41
C ALA A 178 16.22 -3.15 -10.69
N SER A 179 14.94 -2.79 -10.69
CA SER A 179 14.06 -3.04 -11.82
C SER A 179 14.23 -1.98 -12.92
N HIS A 180 14.25 -2.39 -14.20
CA HIS A 180 14.18 -1.48 -15.36
C HIS A 180 12.99 -0.52 -15.33
N LYS A 181 11.95 -0.88 -14.57
CA LYS A 181 10.75 -0.09 -14.40
C LYS A 181 11.00 1.19 -13.60
N PHE A 182 12.03 1.21 -12.75
CA PHE A 182 12.55 2.43 -12.14
C PHE A 182 12.94 3.46 -13.22
N SER A 183 13.54 3.01 -14.32
CA SER A 183 13.93 3.87 -15.44
C SER A 183 12.72 4.46 -16.16
N GLY A 184 11.65 3.68 -16.35
CA GLY A 184 10.41 4.19 -16.92
C GLY A 184 9.76 5.29 -16.07
N LEU A 185 9.90 5.21 -14.74
CA LEU A 185 9.30 6.16 -13.80
C LEU A 185 10.14 7.43 -13.60
N THR A 186 11.46 7.27 -13.54
CA THR A 186 12.40 8.34 -13.11
C THR A 186 13.22 8.92 -14.26
N GLY A 187 13.28 8.24 -15.40
CA GLY A 187 14.20 8.56 -16.50
C GLY A 187 15.68 8.27 -16.19
N ARG A 188 15.98 7.58 -15.08
CA ARG A 188 17.34 7.22 -14.64
C ARG A 188 17.49 5.71 -14.47
N PRO A 189 18.70 5.14 -14.60
CA PRO A 189 18.91 3.72 -14.30
C PRO A 189 18.52 3.39 -12.85
N PRO A 190 18.18 2.12 -12.55
CA PRO A 190 17.86 1.70 -11.19
C PRO A 190 19.04 1.94 -10.23
N PRO A 191 18.78 2.15 -8.93
CA PRO A 191 19.81 2.44 -7.92
C PRO A 191 20.91 1.38 -7.80
N LEU A 192 20.54 0.11 -7.93
CA LEU A 192 21.44 -1.04 -7.86
C LEU A 192 21.64 -1.62 -9.26
N ASP A 193 22.89 -1.62 -9.74
CA ASP A 193 23.24 -2.31 -10.97
C ASP A 193 23.35 -3.82 -10.71
N LEU A 194 22.46 -4.61 -11.32
CA LEU A 194 22.48 -6.07 -11.20
C LEU A 194 23.51 -6.73 -12.12
N SER A 195 24.15 -6.00 -13.03
CA SER A 195 25.21 -6.54 -13.89
C SER A 195 26.38 -7.10 -13.06
N VAL A 196 26.61 -6.53 -11.89
CA VAL A 196 27.63 -6.97 -10.93
C VAL A 196 27.14 -8.08 -9.98
N PHE A 197 25.85 -8.48 -10.06
CA PHE A 197 25.23 -9.53 -9.24
C PHE A 197 24.45 -10.54 -10.12
N PRO A 198 25.12 -11.41 -10.89
CA PRO A 198 24.48 -12.25 -11.91
C PRO A 198 23.37 -13.16 -11.36
N ASN A 199 23.58 -13.79 -10.20
CA ASN A 199 22.56 -14.64 -9.58
C ASN A 199 21.31 -13.85 -9.15
N LEU A 200 21.50 -12.61 -8.69
CA LEU A 200 20.39 -11.74 -8.28
C LEU A 200 19.60 -11.25 -9.50
N SER A 201 20.30 -10.98 -10.61
CA SER A 201 19.68 -10.59 -11.87
C SER A 201 18.64 -11.60 -12.36
N THR A 202 18.97 -12.89 -12.36
CA THR A 202 18.03 -13.95 -12.75
C THR A 202 16.81 -13.99 -11.84
N MET A 203 17.01 -13.96 -10.51
CA MET A 203 15.90 -14.00 -9.55
C MET A 203 14.92 -12.83 -9.70
N PHE A 204 15.37 -11.66 -10.15
CA PHE A 204 14.52 -10.48 -10.33
C PHE A 204 13.58 -10.57 -11.55
N GLN A 205 13.94 -11.35 -12.58
CA GLN A 205 13.11 -11.52 -13.77
C GLN A 205 11.83 -12.33 -13.47
N ASP A 206 11.89 -13.22 -12.49
CA ASP A 206 10.83 -14.20 -12.19
C ASP A 206 9.78 -13.71 -11.17
N ILE A 207 9.78 -12.43 -10.78
CA ILE A 207 8.84 -11.91 -9.77
C ILE A 207 7.65 -11.23 -10.45
N PRO A 208 6.53 -11.95 -10.71
CA PRO A 208 5.36 -11.35 -11.35
C PRO A 208 4.72 -10.31 -10.43
N VAL A 209 4.12 -9.28 -11.04
CA VAL A 209 3.26 -8.34 -10.32
C VAL A 209 1.99 -8.11 -11.10
N ARG A 210 0.86 -8.23 -10.42
CA ARG A 210 -0.46 -7.98 -10.99
C ARG A 210 -0.86 -6.52 -10.73
N PRO A 211 -1.13 -5.72 -11.78
CA PRO A 211 -1.59 -4.35 -11.60
C PRO A 211 -3.03 -4.35 -11.08
N CYS A 212 -3.43 -3.28 -10.39
CA CYS A 212 -4.83 -3.03 -10.10
C CYS A 212 -5.10 -1.52 -9.99
N PHE A 213 -6.35 -1.14 -10.18
CA PHE A 213 -6.85 0.18 -9.81
C PHE A 213 -7.63 0.07 -8.50
N ALA A 214 -7.46 1.06 -7.63
CA ALA A 214 -8.32 1.27 -6.46
C ALA A 214 -9.26 2.45 -6.75
N LEU A 215 -10.56 2.22 -6.69
CA LEU A 215 -11.59 3.24 -6.79
C LEU A 215 -12.03 3.63 -5.37
N MET A 216 -11.81 4.89 -5.01
CA MET A 216 -12.20 5.47 -3.72
C MET A 216 -13.51 6.24 -3.90
N LEU A 217 -14.51 5.90 -3.10
CA LEU A 217 -15.85 6.49 -3.14
C LEU A 217 -16.24 6.95 -1.74
N ALA A 218 -16.87 8.12 -1.62
CA ALA A 218 -17.60 8.50 -0.41
C ALA A 218 -19.05 8.82 -0.75
N PHE A 219 -19.97 8.34 0.09
CA PHE A 219 -21.40 8.59 -0.01
C PHE A 219 -21.86 9.37 1.21
N SER A 220 -22.86 10.23 1.03
CA SER A 220 -23.46 11.01 2.12
C SER A 220 -24.23 10.13 3.12
N GLU A 221 -24.72 8.98 2.65
CA GLU A 221 -25.48 8.02 3.43
C GLU A 221 -24.96 6.58 3.18
N PRO A 222 -25.18 5.65 4.11
CA PRO A 222 -24.82 4.25 3.91
C PRO A 222 -25.57 3.60 2.73
N LEU A 223 -24.91 2.69 2.02
CA LEU A 223 -25.50 1.95 0.92
C LEU A 223 -26.52 0.91 1.43
N ALA A 224 -27.81 1.26 1.36
CA ALA A 224 -28.90 0.47 1.95
C ALA A 224 -29.04 -0.98 1.43
N MET A 225 -28.69 -1.23 0.16
CA MET A 225 -28.79 -2.57 -0.46
C MET A 225 -27.53 -3.42 -0.32
N VAL A 226 -26.49 -2.92 0.35
CA VAL A 226 -25.23 -3.65 0.55
C VAL A 226 -25.17 -4.12 2.01
N PRO A 227 -25.49 -5.41 2.30
CA PRO A 227 -25.67 -5.90 3.67
C PRO A 227 -24.36 -6.25 4.38
N VAL A 228 -23.21 -6.04 3.73
CA VAL A 228 -21.89 -6.50 4.18
C VAL A 228 -20.86 -5.37 4.12
N GLN A 229 -19.77 -5.50 4.88
CA GLN A 229 -18.69 -4.50 4.90
C GLN A 229 -17.56 -4.81 3.93
N GLY A 230 -17.55 -6.01 3.33
CA GLY A 230 -16.65 -6.35 2.24
C GLY A 230 -17.24 -7.42 1.35
N PHE A 231 -16.94 -7.39 0.06
CA PHE A 231 -17.35 -8.48 -0.83
C PHE A 231 -16.48 -8.59 -2.06
N SER A 232 -16.32 -9.81 -2.57
CA SER A 232 -15.75 -10.07 -3.89
C SER A 232 -16.83 -9.99 -4.96
N PHE A 233 -16.42 -9.74 -6.19
CA PHE A 233 -17.30 -9.85 -7.36
C PHE A 233 -17.03 -11.16 -8.09
N TYR A 234 -18.09 -11.93 -8.35
CA TYR A 234 -18.08 -13.09 -9.23
C TYR A 234 -18.70 -12.71 -10.58
N ASN A 235 -18.21 -13.30 -11.68
CA ASN A 235 -18.59 -12.95 -13.05
C ASN A 235 -18.45 -11.45 -13.37
N SER A 236 -17.35 -10.83 -12.93
CA SER A 236 -17.01 -9.45 -13.25
C SER A 236 -15.67 -9.37 -13.98
N ASP A 237 -15.67 -8.70 -15.13
CA ASP A 237 -14.45 -8.44 -15.90
C ASP A 237 -13.64 -7.26 -15.34
N SER A 238 -14.29 -6.38 -14.57
CA SER A 238 -13.79 -5.06 -14.22
C SER A 238 -13.49 -4.91 -12.73
N LEU A 239 -14.36 -5.39 -11.84
CA LEU A 239 -14.25 -5.26 -10.39
C LEU A 239 -13.91 -6.61 -9.76
N SER A 240 -13.04 -6.62 -8.75
CA SER A 240 -12.65 -7.83 -8.01
C SER A 240 -13.13 -7.82 -6.57
N TRP A 241 -13.07 -6.66 -5.90
CA TRP A 241 -13.44 -6.50 -4.50
C TRP A 241 -14.02 -5.12 -4.19
N ALA A 242 -14.85 -5.05 -3.16
CA ALA A 242 -15.33 -3.82 -2.53
C ALA A 242 -15.17 -3.92 -1.00
N PHE A 243 -14.73 -2.83 -0.37
CA PHE A 243 -14.56 -2.75 1.09
C PHE A 243 -15.15 -1.44 1.61
N CYS A 244 -16.01 -1.52 2.63
CA CYS A 244 -16.52 -0.39 3.38
C CYS A 244 -15.42 0.11 4.33
N ASP A 245 -14.58 1.01 3.84
CA ASP A 245 -13.38 1.48 4.52
C ASP A 245 -13.72 2.19 5.84
N SER A 246 -14.77 3.00 5.82
CA SER A 246 -15.35 3.67 6.99
C SER A 246 -15.81 2.75 8.12
N SER A 247 -16.15 1.48 7.82
CA SER A 247 -16.58 0.53 8.87
C SER A 247 -15.43 -0.04 9.71
N LYS A 248 -14.18 0.25 9.33
CA LYS A 248 -13.01 -0.25 10.04
C LYS A 248 -12.82 0.50 11.38
N PRO A 249 -12.30 -0.16 12.43
CA PRO A 249 -12.07 0.48 13.73
C PRO A 249 -11.24 1.78 13.64
N GLY A 250 -11.70 2.83 14.31
CA GLY A 250 -10.97 4.11 14.42
C GLY A 250 -10.95 4.98 13.15
N ARG A 251 -11.75 4.65 12.13
CA ARG A 251 -11.96 5.55 10.97
C ARG A 251 -12.98 6.60 11.36
N VAL A 252 -12.67 7.86 11.06
CA VAL A 252 -13.58 8.98 11.30
C VAL A 252 -14.40 9.21 10.04
N CYS A 253 -15.74 9.21 10.17
CA CYS A 253 -16.65 9.58 9.10
C CYS A 253 -17.05 11.05 9.22
N LEU A 254 -16.78 11.82 8.19
CA LEU A 254 -17.23 13.21 8.06
C LEU A 254 -17.92 13.37 6.70
N PRO A 255 -19.15 13.91 6.64
CA PRO A 255 -20.05 14.19 7.76
C PRO A 255 -20.46 12.92 8.55
N PRO A 256 -21.02 13.05 9.77
CA PRO A 256 -21.63 11.92 10.47
C PRO A 256 -22.65 11.21 9.54
N ASN A 257 -22.65 9.87 9.55
CA ASN A 257 -23.37 8.98 8.62
C ASN A 257 -22.78 8.80 7.21
N SER A 258 -21.71 9.50 6.84
CA SER A 258 -21.04 9.24 5.57
C SER A 258 -20.41 7.84 5.54
N GLN A 259 -20.38 7.24 4.35
CA GLN A 259 -19.79 5.92 4.14
C GLN A 259 -18.75 5.99 3.03
N SER A 260 -17.52 5.62 3.36
CA SER A 260 -16.43 5.49 2.38
C SER A 260 -16.23 4.03 1.97
N TRP A 261 -16.01 3.83 0.68
CA TRP A 261 -15.74 2.54 0.05
C TRP A 261 -14.46 2.58 -0.79
N VAL A 262 -13.71 1.48 -0.76
CA VAL A 262 -12.58 1.23 -1.65
C VAL A 262 -12.87 -0.02 -2.46
N LEU A 263 -13.03 0.16 -3.77
CA LEU A 263 -13.21 -0.91 -4.74
C LEU A 263 -11.87 -1.21 -5.42
N ARG A 264 -11.67 -2.45 -5.86
CA ARG A 264 -10.52 -2.86 -6.66
C ARG A 264 -10.96 -3.36 -8.01
N SER A 265 -10.19 -3.02 -9.03
CA SER A 265 -10.35 -3.64 -10.33
C SER A 265 -9.83 -5.09 -10.33
N THR A 266 -10.18 -5.83 -11.37
CA THR A 266 -9.45 -7.04 -11.77
C THR A 266 -8.06 -6.67 -12.30
N ALA A 267 -7.15 -7.65 -12.41
CA ALA A 267 -5.82 -7.43 -12.97
C ALA A 267 -5.88 -7.30 -14.50
N GLU A 268 -6.85 -7.98 -15.12
CA GLU A 268 -7.13 -8.03 -16.54
C GLU A 268 -7.60 -6.65 -17.03
N TYR A 269 -8.59 -6.07 -16.35
CA TYR A 269 -9.03 -4.69 -16.61
C TYR A 269 -7.87 -3.72 -16.47
N ALA A 270 -7.13 -3.80 -15.37
CA ALA A 270 -6.02 -2.88 -15.12
C ALA A 270 -4.94 -2.98 -16.20
N SER A 271 -4.60 -4.20 -16.64
CA SER A 271 -3.61 -4.43 -17.70
C SER A 271 -4.08 -3.84 -19.04
N LYS A 272 -5.35 -4.06 -19.42
CA LYS A 272 -5.93 -3.49 -20.65
C LYS A 272 -5.87 -1.96 -20.64
N VAL A 273 -6.28 -1.34 -19.53
CA VAL A 273 -6.27 0.13 -19.39
C VAL A 273 -4.85 0.68 -19.41
N ILE A 274 -3.90 0.04 -18.70
CA ILE A 274 -2.51 0.47 -18.66
C ILE A 274 -1.85 0.38 -20.05
N ASN A 275 -2.09 -0.70 -20.79
CA ASN A 275 -1.54 -0.87 -22.14
C ASN A 275 -2.01 0.24 -23.09
N ASN A 276 -3.26 0.73 -22.92
CA ASN A 276 -3.80 1.83 -23.71
C ASN A 276 -3.24 3.21 -23.28
N MET A 277 -2.97 3.40 -21.99
CA MET A 277 -2.42 4.66 -21.45
C MET A 277 -0.90 4.79 -21.61
N GLY A 278 -0.20 3.67 -21.78
CA GLY A 278 1.25 3.58 -21.79
C GLY A 278 1.89 3.53 -20.40
N PRO A 279 3.24 3.38 -20.35
CA PRO A 279 3.98 3.07 -19.12
C PRO A 279 4.16 4.27 -18.18
N ARG A 280 3.93 5.50 -18.66
CA ARG A 280 4.14 6.73 -17.88
C ARG A 280 3.11 6.85 -16.75
N LYS A 281 3.37 7.82 -15.86
CA LYS A 281 2.42 8.20 -14.82
C LYS A 281 1.13 8.73 -15.47
N PRO A 282 -0.06 8.20 -15.12
CA PRO A 282 -1.33 8.66 -15.69
C PRO A 282 -1.59 10.13 -15.34
N SER A 283 -2.25 10.85 -16.26
CA SER A 283 -2.80 12.18 -15.97
C SER A 283 -4.01 12.09 -15.04
N ALA A 284 -4.39 13.23 -14.45
CA ALA A 284 -5.60 13.32 -13.62
C ALA A 284 -6.84 12.93 -14.44
N ASP A 285 -6.98 13.43 -15.68
CA ASP A 285 -8.11 13.12 -16.56
C ASP A 285 -8.18 11.64 -16.93
N ALA A 286 -7.02 10.99 -17.13
CA ALA A 286 -6.98 9.56 -17.39
C ALA A 286 -7.48 8.75 -16.20
N LEU A 287 -7.11 9.14 -14.97
CA LEU A 287 -7.63 8.51 -13.75
C LEU A 287 -9.10 8.84 -13.49
N ALA A 288 -9.57 10.02 -13.86
CA ALA A 288 -10.99 10.39 -13.77
C ALA A 288 -11.84 9.47 -14.65
N LYS A 289 -11.43 9.24 -15.91
CA LYS A 289 -12.11 8.29 -16.81
C LYS A 289 -12.16 6.87 -16.24
N VAL A 290 -11.05 6.39 -15.67
CA VAL A 290 -11.03 5.07 -15.01
C VAL A 290 -11.96 5.03 -13.81
N ALA A 291 -12.04 6.11 -13.04
CA ALA A 291 -12.94 6.20 -11.91
C ALA A 291 -14.41 6.13 -12.37
N GLU A 292 -14.78 6.90 -13.40
CA GLU A 292 -16.11 6.87 -14.02
C GLU A 292 -16.46 5.48 -14.56
N ASP A 293 -15.54 4.82 -15.27
CA ASP A 293 -15.76 3.49 -15.83
C ASP A 293 -15.99 2.45 -14.74
N LEU A 294 -15.12 2.39 -13.72
CA LEU A 294 -15.29 1.46 -12.60
C LEU A 294 -16.53 1.77 -11.76
N PHE A 295 -16.93 3.04 -11.67
CA PHE A 295 -18.14 3.43 -10.96
C PHE A 295 -19.40 3.04 -11.74
N LYS A 296 -19.44 3.21 -13.06
CA LYS A 296 -20.53 2.68 -13.91
C LYS A 296 -20.67 1.17 -13.74
N GLU A 297 -19.56 0.46 -13.68
CA GLU A 297 -19.54 -0.97 -13.38
C GLU A 297 -20.13 -1.28 -12.02
N PHE A 298 -19.89 -0.45 -11.01
CA PHE A 298 -20.50 -0.64 -9.69
C PHE A 298 -22.01 -0.33 -9.72
N GLN A 299 -22.45 0.69 -10.46
CA GLN A 299 -23.88 1.01 -10.63
C GLN A 299 -24.64 -0.09 -11.38
N ALA A 300 -24.00 -0.73 -12.36
CA ALA A 300 -24.56 -1.85 -13.12
C ALA A 300 -24.81 -3.13 -12.29
N THR A 301 -24.48 -3.14 -11.00
CA THR A 301 -24.81 -4.26 -10.09
C THR A 301 -26.30 -4.37 -9.76
N GLY A 302 -27.09 -3.32 -9.98
CA GLY A 302 -28.49 -3.28 -9.55
C GLY A 302 -28.68 -3.06 -8.03
N LEU A 303 -27.61 -2.77 -7.30
CA LEU A 303 -27.63 -2.48 -5.85
C LEU A 303 -28.04 -1.03 -5.52
N ASN A 304 -28.69 -0.32 -6.45
CA ASN A 304 -29.10 1.08 -6.32
C ASN A 304 -27.98 2.00 -5.80
N ILE A 305 -26.78 1.88 -6.36
CA ILE A 305 -25.62 2.69 -5.97
C ILE A 305 -25.86 4.17 -6.36
N PRO A 306 -26.02 5.10 -5.39
CA PRO A 306 -26.28 6.51 -5.67
C PRO A 306 -25.03 7.20 -6.19
N GLN A 307 -25.16 8.46 -6.65
CA GLN A 307 -23.98 9.27 -6.96
C GLN A 307 -23.17 9.55 -5.68
N PRO A 308 -21.85 9.29 -5.68
CA PRO A 308 -21.00 9.59 -4.53
C PRO A 308 -20.74 11.09 -4.41
N ILE A 309 -20.55 11.56 -3.19
CA ILE A 309 -20.06 12.92 -2.91
C ILE A 309 -18.55 13.07 -3.20
N PHE A 310 -17.84 11.95 -3.35
CA PHE A 310 -16.43 11.93 -3.74
C PHE A 310 -16.11 10.69 -4.56
N ILE A 311 -15.35 10.84 -5.64
CA ILE A 311 -14.90 9.75 -6.50
C ILE A 311 -13.46 9.98 -6.99
N LYS A 312 -12.60 8.97 -6.84
CA LYS A 312 -11.22 9.04 -7.34
C LYS A 312 -10.60 7.66 -7.56
N ALA A 313 -9.93 7.47 -8.69
CA ALA A 313 -9.13 6.27 -8.93
C ALA A 313 -7.65 6.48 -8.57
N HIS A 314 -7.03 5.39 -8.12
CA HIS A 314 -5.59 5.28 -7.92
C HIS A 314 -5.06 4.05 -8.66
N ARG A 315 -3.93 4.20 -9.35
CA ARG A 315 -3.26 3.08 -10.02
C ARG A 315 -2.21 2.45 -9.11
N TRP A 316 -2.48 1.23 -8.65
CA TRP A 316 -1.44 0.34 -8.13
C TRP A 316 -0.81 -0.43 -9.29
N SER A 317 0.03 0.27 -10.04
CA SER A 317 1.03 -0.39 -10.85
C SER A 317 2.24 -0.59 -9.96
N VAL A 318 2.74 -1.83 -9.82
CA VAL A 318 4.18 -1.94 -9.68
C VAL A 318 4.69 -1.63 -11.07
N PHE A 319 5.12 -0.37 -11.22
CA PHE A 319 5.70 0.13 -12.45
C PHE A 319 6.63 -0.90 -12.99
#